data_AF-A0A6S6XEZ6-F1
#
_entry.id   AF-A0A6S6XEZ6-F1
#
_cell.length_a   1.000
_cell.length_b   1.000
_cell.length_c   1.000
_cell.angle_alpha   90.00
_cell.angle_beta   90.00
_cell.angle_gamma   90.00
#
_symmetry.space_group_name_H-M   'P 1'
#
loop_
_entity.id
_entity.type
_entity.pdbx_description
1 polymer ?
#
loop_
_entity_poly.entity_id
_entity_poly.type
_entity_poly.pdbx_seq_one_letter_code
_entity_poly.pdbx_strand_id
1 'polypeptide(L)'
;MAVFRVERTRDYTVMSNHHLKNRALSLKAKGLLSMMLSLPDDWDYTTRGLASICREGVDAIGKTLKELESAGYMERRQLRGKDGRITDMEYTIYEQPRKPPDTSLPDTSLPDTDSPDTEKPYLDNPDMEKPDTENPAQLNTKGTRACL
;
A
#
# COMPACT_ATOMS: atom_id res chain seq x y z
N MET A 1 31.53 3.85 22.82
CA MET A 1 31.20 4.50 21.53
C MET A 1 31.72 3.61 20.42
N ALA A 2 30.85 3.13 19.52
CA ALA A 2 31.27 2.36 18.35
C ALA A 2 31.48 3.33 17.17
N VAL A 3 32.63 3.24 16.51
CA VAL A 3 32.92 4.03 15.31
C VAL A 3 32.77 3.11 14.11
N PHE A 4 31.74 3.37 13.30
CA PHE A 4 31.51 2.64 12.06
C PHE A 4 32.33 3.29 10.94
N ARG A 5 33.34 2.58 10.43
CA ARG A 5 34.17 3.03 9.30
C ARG A 5 33.87 2.13 8.11
N VAL A 6 33.56 2.73 6.97
CA VAL A 6 33.36 2.04 5.70
C VAL A 6 34.51 2.43 4.80
N GLU A 7 35.34 1.47 4.41
CA GLU A 7 36.31 1.64 3.33
C GLU A 7 35.58 1.42 2.01
N ARG A 8 35.39 2.48 1.23
CA ARG A 8 34.84 2.38 -0.13
C ARG A 8 35.98 2.44 -1.12
N THR A 9 36.32 1.30 -1.70
CA THR A 9 37.43 1.17 -2.64
C THR A 9 36.96 1.04 -4.09
N ARG A 10 35.76 0.48 -4.35
CA ARG A 10 35.14 0.27 -5.68
C ARG A 10 33.60 0.23 -5.56
N ASP A 11 32.89 0.41 -6.68
CA ASP A 11 31.43 0.25 -6.84
C ASP A 11 30.56 1.01 -5.82
N TYR A 12 30.80 2.32 -5.71
CA TYR A 12 30.02 3.20 -4.85
C TYR A 12 29.24 4.22 -5.66
N THR A 13 28.03 4.51 -5.21
CA THR A 13 27.20 5.58 -5.77
C THR A 13 27.39 6.84 -4.93
N VAL A 14 27.80 7.93 -5.57
CA VAL A 14 27.77 9.27 -4.98
C VAL A 14 26.40 9.86 -5.25
N MET A 15 25.65 10.12 -4.20
CA MET A 15 24.32 10.73 -4.27
C MET A 15 24.19 11.78 -3.17
N SER A 16 23.30 12.74 -3.40
CA SER A 16 22.92 13.71 -2.38
C SER A 16 22.39 13.06 -1.09
N ASN A 17 22.64 13.68 0.07
CA ASN A 17 22.14 13.20 1.37
C ASN A 17 20.72 13.69 1.71
N HIS A 18 20.04 14.39 0.81
CA HIS A 18 18.76 15.05 1.11
C HIS A 18 17.66 14.05 1.50
N HIS A 19 17.45 12.99 0.73
CA HIS A 19 16.46 11.95 1.06
C HIS A 19 16.82 11.15 2.31
N LEU A 20 18.11 10.88 2.52
CA LEU A 20 18.58 10.15 3.71
C LEU A 20 18.27 10.91 5.00
N LYS A 21 18.36 12.24 4.97
CA LYS A 21 18.08 13.13 6.11
C LYS A 21 16.59 13.45 6.30
N ASN A 22 15.76 13.21 5.28
CA ASN A 22 14.33 13.48 5.37
C ASN A 22 13.67 12.51 6.36
N ARG A 23 13.02 13.03 7.42
CA ARG A 23 12.33 12.20 8.43
C ARG A 23 10.93 11.75 8.00
N ALA A 24 10.34 12.39 7.02
CA ALA A 24 9.02 12.02 6.50
C ALA A 24 9.06 10.75 5.64
N LEU A 25 10.25 10.39 5.11
CA LEU A 25 10.43 9.18 4.32
C LEU A 25 10.64 7.95 5.20
N SER A 26 9.94 6.88 4.84
CA SER A 26 10.18 5.54 5.35
C SER A 26 11.57 5.03 4.94
N LEU A 27 12.12 4.09 5.71
CA LEU A 27 13.41 3.46 5.36
C LEU A 27 13.34 2.71 4.02
N LYS A 28 12.16 2.18 3.67
CA LYS A 28 11.93 1.56 2.35
C LYS A 28 12.03 2.59 1.24
N ALA A 29 11.40 3.76 1.39
CA ALA A 29 11.49 4.84 0.43
C ALA A 29 12.93 5.36 0.27
N LYS A 30 13.65 5.54 1.38
CA LYS A 30 15.08 5.92 1.33
C LYS A 30 15.93 4.88 0.60
N GLY A 31 15.74 3.61 0.92
CA GLY A 31 16.46 2.51 0.29
C GLY A 31 16.17 2.41 -1.20
N LEU A 32 14.88 2.45 -1.58
CA LEU A 32 14.45 2.34 -2.97
C LEU A 32 14.97 3.53 -3.81
N LEU A 33 14.85 4.76 -3.31
CA LEU A 33 15.36 5.94 -4.02
C LEU A 33 16.89 5.87 -4.18
N SER A 34 17.61 5.45 -3.13
CA SER A 34 19.08 5.28 -3.22
C SER A 34 19.46 4.21 -4.25
N MET A 35 18.68 3.14 -4.33
CA MET A 35 18.88 2.08 -5.33
C MET A 35 18.59 2.60 -6.74
N MET A 36 17.48 3.31 -6.95
CA MET A 36 17.15 3.90 -8.25
C MET A 36 18.24 4.86 -8.74
N LEU A 37 18.82 5.68 -7.85
CA LEU A 37 19.95 6.57 -8.18
C LEU A 37 21.27 5.84 -8.46
N SER A 38 21.37 4.55 -8.14
CA SER A 38 22.56 3.73 -8.43
C SER A 38 22.46 2.95 -9.75
N LEU A 39 21.27 2.89 -10.34
CA LEU A 39 20.98 2.17 -11.57
C LEU A 39 21.25 3.07 -12.80
N PRO A 40 21.54 2.48 -13.97
CA PRO A 40 21.71 3.26 -15.19
C PRO A 40 20.37 3.82 -15.70
N ASP A 41 20.41 4.86 -16.52
CA ASP A 41 19.22 5.58 -17.00
C ASP A 41 18.30 4.72 -17.88
N ASP A 42 18.84 3.68 -18.53
CA ASP A 42 18.13 2.73 -19.40
C ASP A 42 17.49 1.56 -18.64
N TRP A 43 17.55 1.56 -17.31
CA TRP A 43 16.98 0.51 -16.49
C TRP A 43 15.43 0.50 -16.52
N ASP A 44 14.84 -0.68 -16.34
CA ASP A 44 13.39 -0.84 -16.17
C ASP A 44 12.94 -0.36 -14.78
N TYR A 45 12.58 0.93 -14.68
CA TYR A 45 12.05 1.56 -13.47
C TYR A 45 10.56 1.27 -13.21
N THR A 46 9.94 0.35 -13.96
CA THR A 46 8.58 -0.08 -13.63
C THR A 46 8.53 -0.78 -12.28
N THR A 47 7.35 -0.81 -11.68
CA THR A 47 7.13 -1.51 -10.40
C THR A 47 7.57 -2.98 -10.46
N ARG A 48 7.42 -3.64 -11.61
CA ARG A 48 7.84 -5.04 -11.81
C ARG A 48 9.35 -5.16 -11.97
N GLY A 49 9.97 -4.27 -12.75
CA GLY A 49 11.43 -4.22 -12.90
C GLY A 49 12.13 -4.03 -11.55
N LEU A 50 11.68 -3.05 -10.75
CA LEU A 50 12.22 -2.82 -9.42
C LEU A 50 11.95 -3.99 -8.46
N ALA A 51 10.76 -4.58 -8.49
CA ALA A 51 10.46 -5.76 -7.66
C ALA A 51 11.28 -7.00 -8.04
N SER A 52 11.86 -7.06 -9.24
CA SER A 52 12.70 -8.20 -9.66
C SER A 52 14.09 -8.19 -9.02
N ILE A 53 14.59 -7.01 -8.62
CA ILE A 53 15.91 -6.83 -7.98
C ILE A 53 15.81 -6.61 -6.47
N CYS A 54 14.62 -6.28 -5.96
CA CYS A 54 14.35 -6.12 -4.55
C CYS A 54 13.79 -7.41 -3.93
N ARG A 55 13.94 -7.56 -2.61
CA ARG A 55 13.31 -8.67 -1.87
C ARG A 55 11.82 -8.40 -1.63
N GLU A 56 11.44 -7.12 -1.69
CA GLU A 56 10.10 -6.61 -1.55
C GLU A 56 9.22 -6.98 -2.74
N GLY A 57 7.97 -7.36 -2.47
CA GLY A 57 6.99 -7.64 -3.52
C GLY A 57 6.49 -6.40 -4.25
N VAL A 58 5.85 -6.62 -5.40
CA VAL A 58 5.31 -5.56 -6.30
C VAL A 58 4.43 -4.55 -5.55
N ASP A 59 3.58 -5.01 -4.62
CA ASP A 59 2.71 -4.12 -3.85
C ASP A 59 3.49 -3.20 -2.90
N ALA A 60 4.55 -3.72 -2.28
CA ALA A 60 5.40 -2.95 -1.38
C ALA A 60 6.20 -1.91 -2.16
N ILE A 61 6.75 -2.27 -3.32
CA ILE A 61 7.41 -1.33 -4.24
C ILE A 61 6.42 -0.27 -4.71
N GLY A 62 5.22 -0.67 -5.15
CA GLY A 62 4.19 0.26 -5.60
C GLY A 62 3.75 1.26 -4.54
N LYS A 63 3.61 0.82 -3.27
CA LYS A 63 3.35 1.73 -2.14
C LYS A 63 4.51 2.70 -1.90
N THR A 64 5.74 2.21 -2.01
CA THR A 64 6.96 3.01 -1.82
C THR A 64 7.12 4.06 -2.92
N LEU A 65 6.82 3.71 -4.19
CA LEU A 65 6.81 4.65 -5.30
C LEU A 65 5.78 5.77 -5.12
N LYS A 66 4.57 5.44 -4.64
CA LYS A 66 3.55 6.46 -4.30
C LYS A 66 4.01 7.39 -3.17
N GLU A 67 4.71 6.85 -2.18
CA GLU A 67 5.31 7.65 -1.09
C GLU A 67 6.35 8.64 -1.64
N LEU A 68 7.23 8.18 -2.54
CA LEU A 68 8.25 9.01 -3.18
C LEU A 68 7.66 10.12 -4.06
N GLU A 69 6.60 9.80 -4.80
CA GLU A 69 5.86 10.78 -5.60
C GLU A 69 5.18 11.84 -4.72
N SER A 70 4.51 11.41 -3.64
CA SER A 70 3.86 12.32 -2.69
C SER A 70 4.87 13.24 -1.99
N ALA A 71 6.08 12.74 -1.76
CA ALA A 71 7.18 13.50 -1.17
C ALA A 71 7.96 14.35 -2.21
N GLY A 72 7.62 14.27 -3.50
CA GLY A 72 8.21 15.10 -4.55
C GLY A 72 9.57 14.61 -5.08
N TYR A 73 9.98 13.39 -4.75
CA TYR A 73 11.24 12.81 -5.22
C TYR A 73 11.13 12.11 -6.59
N MET A 74 9.90 11.87 -7.06
CA MET A 74 9.64 11.20 -8.33
C MET A 74 8.40 11.79 -9.00
N GLU A 75 8.41 11.83 -10.32
CA GLU A 75 7.26 12.15 -11.16
C GLU A 75 7.04 11.03 -12.18
N ARG A 76 5.77 10.70 -12.45
CA ARG A 76 5.36 9.70 -13.45
C ARG A 76 4.62 10.38 -14.57
N ARG A 77 5.15 10.35 -15.78
CA ARG A 77 4.51 10.91 -16.97
C ARG A 77 4.05 9.80 -17.89
N GLN A 78 2.75 9.79 -18.19
CA GLN A 78 2.21 8.89 -19.21
C GLN A 78 2.41 9.50 -20.59
N LEU A 79 3.10 8.79 -21.47
CA LEU A 79 3.26 9.18 -22.85
C LEU A 79 2.11 8.60 -23.68
N ARG A 80 1.36 9.49 -24.33
CA ARG A 80 0.33 9.12 -25.30
C ARG A 80 0.99 8.97 -26.66
N GLY A 81 0.87 7.79 -27.24
CA GLY A 81 1.29 7.53 -28.61
C GLY A 81 0.47 8.35 -29.61
N LYS A 82 0.98 8.47 -30.83
CA LYS A 82 0.33 9.21 -31.94
C LYS A 82 -1.07 8.66 -32.28
N ASP A 83 -1.35 7.41 -31.91
CA ASP A 83 -2.63 6.73 -32.13
C ASP A 83 -3.59 6.84 -30.93
N GLY A 84 -3.31 7.72 -29.96
CA GLY A 84 -4.14 7.93 -28.77
C GLY A 84 -4.06 6.81 -27.72
N ARG A 85 -3.28 5.76 -27.97
CA ARG A 85 -3.00 4.70 -26.98
C ARG A 85 -1.92 5.15 -26.01
N ILE A 86 -2.08 4.76 -24.74
CA ILE A 86 -1.03 4.90 -23.73
C ILE A 86 0.04 3.87 -24.07
N THR A 87 1.19 4.34 -24.55
CA THR A 87 2.24 3.44 -25.05
C THR A 87 3.37 3.31 -24.05
N ASP A 88 3.65 4.35 -23.25
CA ASP A 88 4.84 4.36 -22.42
C ASP A 88 4.69 5.16 -21.12
N MET A 89 5.48 4.82 -20.10
CA MET A 89 5.55 5.52 -18.82
C MET A 89 6.98 6.01 -18.58
N GLU A 90 7.14 7.32 -18.54
CA GLU A 90 8.40 7.97 -18.22
C GLU A 90 8.47 8.25 -16.71
N TYR A 91 9.58 7.86 -16.07
CA TYR A 91 9.85 8.12 -14.67
C TYR A 91 10.94 9.17 -14.57
N THR A 92 10.67 10.27 -13.88
CA THR A 92 11.70 11.29 -13.59
C THR A 92 12.01 11.25 -12.10
N ILE A 93 13.26 10.98 -11.75
CA ILE A 93 13.74 10.87 -10.36
C ILE A 93 14.53 12.12 -10.01
N TYR A 94 14.32 12.62 -8.79
CA TYR A 94 14.97 13.83 -8.28
C TYR A 94 15.75 13.55 -7.00
N GLU A 95 16.97 14.08 -6.90
CA GLU A 95 17.77 14.00 -5.66
C GLU A 95 17.24 14.88 -4.52
N GLN A 96 16.48 15.92 -4.88
CA GLN A 96 15.85 16.85 -3.96
C GLN A 96 14.34 16.85 -4.22
N PRO A 97 13.52 16.96 -3.17
CA PRO A 97 12.08 16.99 -3.33
C PRO A 97 11.71 18.24 -4.12
N ARG A 98 11.08 18.05 -5.28
CA ARG A 98 10.41 19.13 -5.98
C ARG A 98 9.04 19.31 -5.34
N LYS A 99 8.55 20.54 -5.31
CA LYS A 99 7.17 20.79 -4.91
C LYS A 99 6.31 19.90 -5.81
N PRO A 100 5.43 19.05 -5.25
CA PRO A 100 4.53 18.30 -6.09
C PRO A 100 3.81 19.33 -6.98
N PRO A 101 3.68 19.10 -8.30
CA PRO A 101 2.76 19.90 -9.08
C PRO A 101 1.43 19.88 -8.32
N ASP A 102 0.77 21.03 -8.21
CA ASP A 102 -0.57 21.13 -7.65
C ASP A 102 -1.49 20.29 -8.55
N THR A 103 -1.47 18.97 -8.34
CA THR A 103 -2.46 18.06 -8.85
C THR A 103 -3.67 18.35 -7.97
N SER A 104 -4.34 19.47 -8.26
CA SER A 104 -5.78 19.52 -8.11
C SER A 104 -6.25 18.25 -8.79
N LEU A 105 -6.62 17.27 -7.95
CA LEU A 105 -7.24 16.03 -8.39
C LEU A 105 -8.19 16.42 -9.53
N PRO A 106 -8.13 15.81 -10.72
CA PRO A 106 -9.33 15.85 -11.54
C PRO A 106 -10.39 15.27 -10.62
N ASP A 107 -11.39 16.11 -10.30
CA ASP A 107 -12.60 15.73 -9.60
C ASP A 107 -13.14 14.53 -10.36
N THR A 108 -12.70 13.34 -9.94
CA THR A 108 -13.40 12.12 -10.23
C THR A 108 -14.48 12.18 -9.19
N SER A 109 -15.49 13.00 -9.45
CA SER A 109 -16.81 12.85 -8.89
C SER A 109 -17.04 11.35 -8.88
N LEU A 110 -17.04 10.77 -7.68
CA LEU A 110 -17.57 9.43 -7.48
C LEU A 110 -18.87 9.40 -8.29
N PRO A 111 -19.05 8.49 -9.27
CA PRO A 111 -20.38 8.37 -9.85
C PRO A 111 -21.28 8.09 -8.66
N ASP A 112 -22.21 9.01 -8.40
CA ASP A 112 -23.30 8.82 -7.46
C ASP A 112 -23.95 7.51 -7.85
N THR A 113 -23.53 6.45 -7.15
CA THR A 113 -24.15 5.16 -7.26
C THR A 113 -25.38 5.33 -6.40
N ASP A 114 -26.44 5.84 -7.04
CA ASP A 114 -27.81 5.72 -6.55
C ASP A 114 -27.94 4.29 -6.05
N SER A 115 -28.05 4.17 -4.73
CA SER A 115 -28.30 2.90 -4.08
C SER A 115 -29.64 2.41 -4.63
N PRO A 116 -29.73 1.25 -5.30
CA PRO A 116 -31.03 0.72 -5.66
C PRO A 116 -31.73 0.37 -4.35
N ASP A 117 -32.84 1.07 -4.12
CA ASP A 117 -33.74 0.88 -2.99
C ASP A 117 -34.14 -0.60 -2.95
N THR A 118 -33.50 -1.36 -2.06
CA THR A 118 -33.79 -2.78 -1.90
C THR A 118 -34.93 -2.86 -0.91
N GLU A 119 -36.15 -2.91 -1.46
CA GLU A 119 -37.37 -3.19 -0.72
C GLU A 119 -37.16 -4.38 0.23
N LYS A 120 -37.47 -4.17 1.50
CA LYS A 120 -37.44 -5.21 2.53
C LYS A 120 -38.39 -6.34 2.14
N PRO A 121 -37.94 -7.61 2.06
CA PRO A 121 -38.86 -8.72 1.97
C PRO A 121 -39.64 -8.82 3.29
N TYR A 122 -40.96 -8.67 3.20
CA TYR A 122 -41.89 -8.98 4.28
C TYR A 122 -41.71 -10.45 4.67
N LEU A 123 -41.22 -10.71 5.89
CA LEU A 123 -41.27 -12.05 6.46
C LEU A 123 -42.64 -12.22 7.09
N ASP A 124 -43.50 -12.96 6.40
CA ASP A 124 -44.78 -13.43 6.93
C ASP A 124 -44.50 -14.34 8.14
N ASN A 125 -45.09 -14.01 9.28
CA ASN A 125 -45.14 -14.89 10.45
C ASN A 125 -46.24 -15.93 10.24
N PRO A 126 -45.98 -17.24 10.36
CA PRO A 126 -47.03 -18.20 10.65
C PRO A 126 -47.24 -18.32 12.17
N ASP A 127 -48.50 -18.20 12.56
CA ASP A 127 -49.04 -18.24 13.92
C ASP A 127 -49.30 -19.70 14.39
N MET A 128 -49.20 -19.91 15.73
CA MET A 128 -49.60 -21.06 16.57
C MET A 128 -49.06 -22.47 16.25
N GLU A 129 -48.63 -23.30 17.20
CA GLU A 129 -49.37 -23.79 18.39
C GLU A 129 -48.48 -23.97 19.64
N LYS A 130 -49.11 -23.80 20.82
CA LYS A 130 -48.58 -24.19 22.14
C LYS A 130 -48.64 -25.71 22.32
N PRO A 131 -47.75 -26.28 23.15
CA PRO A 131 -48.19 -27.29 24.11
C PRO A 131 -47.96 -26.84 25.55
N ASP A 132 -48.89 -27.23 26.39
CA ASP A 132 -49.01 -26.89 27.79
C ASP A 132 -47.91 -27.47 28.69
N THR A 133 -47.54 -26.63 29.65
CA THR A 133 -47.13 -26.88 31.04
C THR A 133 -47.23 -28.32 31.56
N GLU A 134 -46.11 -28.84 32.11
CA GLU A 134 -46.09 -29.39 33.48
C GLU A 134 -44.67 -29.36 34.08
N ASN A 135 -44.64 -29.14 35.39
CA ASN A 135 -43.54 -28.63 36.23
C ASN A 135 -42.79 -29.81 36.96
N PRO A 136 -41.96 -29.58 38.00
CA PRO A 136 -40.49 -29.57 38.01
C PRO A 136 -39.85 -30.74 38.79
N ALA A 137 -38.52 -30.84 38.78
CA ALA A 137 -37.76 -31.27 39.96
C ALA A 137 -36.33 -30.71 39.96
N GLN A 138 -35.98 -30.08 41.07
CA GLN A 138 -34.65 -29.61 41.45
C GLN A 138 -33.68 -30.80 41.63
N LEU A 139 -32.37 -30.58 41.45
CA LEU A 139 -31.35 -30.85 42.48
C LEU A 139 -29.95 -30.49 41.97
N ASN A 140 -29.38 -29.48 42.62
CA ASN A 140 -27.98 -29.12 42.60
C ASN A 140 -27.19 -30.13 43.44
N THR A 141 -26.14 -30.76 42.89
CA THR A 141 -25.02 -31.21 43.74
C THR A 141 -23.70 -31.24 42.98
N LYS A 142 -22.69 -30.63 43.61
CA LYS A 142 -21.26 -30.61 43.29
C LYS A 142 -20.68 -32.03 43.17
N GLY A 143 -19.63 -32.22 42.35
CA GLY A 143 -18.89 -33.48 42.34
C GLY A 143 -17.65 -33.49 41.44
N THR A 144 -16.51 -33.13 42.03
CA THR A 144 -15.13 -33.26 41.57
C THR A 144 -14.73 -34.64 41.00
N ARG A 145 -13.86 -34.66 39.97
CA ARG A 145 -12.66 -35.54 39.72
C ARG A 145 -12.40 -35.62 38.20
N ALA A 146 -11.26 -35.23 37.63
CA ALA A 146 -9.87 -35.68 37.77
C ALA A 146 -9.59 -37.12 37.29
N CYS A 147 -8.65 -37.19 36.32
CA CYS A 147 -7.88 -38.34 35.79
C CYS A 147 -8.67 -39.33 34.88
N LEU A 148 -8.11 -39.85 33.78
CA LEU A 148 -6.72 -40.09 33.36
C LEU A 148 -6.43 -39.56 31.95
#